data_AF-A0A077ZIH0-F1
#
_entry.id   AF-A0A077ZIH0-F1
#
_cell.length_a   1.000
_cell.length_b   1.000
_cell.length_c   1.000
_cell.angle_alpha   90.00
_cell.angle_beta   90.00
_cell.angle_gamma   90.00
#
_symmetry.space_group_name_H-M   'P 1'
#
loop_
_entity.id
_entity.type
_entity.pdbx_description
1 polymer ?
#
loop_
_entity_poly.entity_id
_entity_poly.type
_entity_poly.pdbx_seq_one_letter_code
_entity_poly.pdbx_strand_id
1 'polypeptide(L)'
;MMSFKDLKLQWKTFVVGSLTVVLMTVILIFIGELIFDRNIAVAGTASITGGTLSILMVQEKVNEIQNAGGDLGILSSYLLAVFPLLILNLKNLVGFLFTANILKKEALRVKKQYRDGELTFFEQEVAENTTEAKESILPDFLRTPYGTLFLLGLTMYVSRFLSQLTNGTVNAFVIALLLGIILRHFRILKPNALSSTDSFGLLMISIMVIAFGPLADIVPADLLHLIGPIAFYLAAGLGIIFIASFLIGKKVGYSGSLSIAVGMTTLFGFPGTMVLTKEAAAAVGETEEEIAVIEQNILPIMVTAGFSTITITSVITGGIPDLYITKPGPVADAMEMVSVADHTSKSDSEILVTTVKREQGTVFKLIRALIHPYQNLTKESQNYEAVKQDSRDVQRAFMANSKQTAVMEAHRLAEKEKELDFVGVRVMNINRDVQNLNSLRINDVILSINGEAVTPSALALLPQKLRAARTELVVAREGNKQELSIPRITRSGYLLNGVLAVTANESISINSKGFGGPSAGAMLTLSVYQQITGQDLLNGRTVAGTGTIETNGSVGLVGGIPQKVYAAHNSQADIFFAPYLGNEEGTFSTNYFEARKVAEDIQTEMKIVPVGDMADIIEYLELNG
;
A
#
# COMPACT_ATOMS: atom_id res chain seq x y z
N MET A 1 -0.18 -32.38 -15.91
CA MET A 1 0.16 -30.96 -16.20
C MET A 1 -0.65 -30.52 -17.39
N MET A 2 -1.21 -29.31 -17.38
CA MET A 2 -2.05 -28.76 -18.45
C MET A 2 -1.22 -28.37 -19.70
N SER A 3 -1.80 -28.47 -20.90
CA SER A 3 -1.16 -28.03 -22.16
C SER A 3 -1.53 -26.58 -22.47
N PHE A 4 -0.82 -25.94 -23.41
CA PHE A 4 -1.24 -24.63 -23.92
C PHE A 4 -2.62 -24.66 -24.59
N LYS A 5 -2.99 -25.79 -25.22
CA LYS A 5 -4.32 -25.95 -25.81
C LYS A 5 -5.38 -26.00 -24.70
N ASP A 6 -5.11 -26.78 -23.66
CA ASP A 6 -6.00 -26.92 -22.50
C ASP A 6 -6.16 -25.57 -21.79
N LEU A 7 -5.06 -24.82 -21.59
CA LEU A 7 -5.13 -23.48 -20.98
C LEU A 7 -5.99 -22.54 -21.81
N LYS A 8 -5.83 -22.56 -23.15
CA LYS A 8 -6.69 -21.81 -24.07
C LYS A 8 -8.14 -22.27 -24.02
N LEU A 9 -8.42 -23.54 -23.77
CA LEU A 9 -9.79 -24.06 -23.62
C LEU A 9 -10.42 -23.61 -22.29
N GLN A 10 -9.63 -23.48 -21.22
CA GLN A 10 -10.11 -23.11 -19.89
C GLN A 10 -10.11 -21.61 -19.60
N TRP A 11 -10.00 -20.74 -20.62
CA TRP A 11 -10.15 -19.30 -20.44
C TRP A 11 -11.48 -18.93 -19.78
N LYS A 12 -12.57 -19.65 -20.13
CA LYS A 12 -13.90 -19.48 -19.54
C LYS A 12 -13.87 -19.75 -18.04
N THR A 13 -13.20 -20.81 -17.61
CA THR A 13 -13.02 -21.14 -16.19
C THR A 13 -12.32 -20.03 -15.45
N PHE A 14 -11.24 -19.50 -16.04
CA PHE A 14 -10.47 -18.42 -15.44
C PHE A 14 -11.33 -17.16 -15.25
N VAL A 15 -12.17 -16.83 -16.25
CA VAL A 15 -13.12 -15.72 -16.17
C VAL A 15 -14.15 -15.93 -15.07
N VAL A 16 -14.78 -17.11 -15.01
CA VAL A 16 -15.80 -17.44 -13.99
C VAL A 16 -15.20 -17.37 -12.59
N GLY A 17 -14.07 -18.04 -12.36
CA GLY A 17 -13.38 -18.04 -11.07
C GLY A 17 -12.97 -16.63 -10.65
N SER A 18 -12.26 -15.91 -11.53
CA SER A 18 -11.73 -14.59 -11.21
C SER A 18 -12.81 -13.56 -10.93
N LEU A 19 -13.84 -13.46 -11.79
CA LEU A 19 -14.93 -12.51 -11.60
C LEU A 19 -15.78 -12.83 -10.37
N THR A 20 -15.97 -14.11 -10.06
CA THR A 20 -16.68 -14.53 -8.84
C THR A 20 -15.96 -14.01 -7.60
N VAL A 21 -14.63 -14.18 -7.50
CA VAL A 21 -13.86 -13.68 -6.36
C VAL A 21 -13.91 -12.16 -6.26
N VAL A 22 -13.77 -11.44 -7.38
CA VAL A 22 -13.82 -9.97 -7.39
C VAL A 22 -15.19 -9.46 -6.92
N LEU A 23 -16.27 -9.99 -7.48
CA LEU A 23 -17.64 -9.61 -7.07
C LEU A 23 -17.89 -9.97 -5.61
N MET A 24 -17.49 -11.17 -5.18
CA MET A 24 -17.63 -11.61 -3.80
C MET A 24 -16.88 -10.69 -2.84
N THR A 25 -15.65 -10.29 -3.17
CA THR A 25 -14.85 -9.36 -2.36
C THR A 25 -15.57 -8.03 -2.18
N VAL A 26 -16.04 -7.43 -3.29
CA VAL A 26 -16.70 -6.11 -3.26
C VAL A 26 -18.00 -6.16 -2.46
N ILE A 27 -18.83 -7.18 -2.70
CA ILE A 27 -20.13 -7.32 -2.04
C ILE A 27 -19.94 -7.64 -0.55
N LEU A 28 -19.02 -8.55 -0.18
CA LEU A 28 -18.79 -8.91 1.22
C LEU A 28 -18.23 -7.76 2.05
N ILE A 29 -17.34 -6.93 1.50
CA ILE A 29 -16.86 -5.73 2.20
C ILE A 29 -18.04 -4.80 2.46
N PHE A 30 -18.87 -4.52 1.45
CA PHE A 30 -19.98 -3.59 1.57
C PHE A 30 -21.03 -4.06 2.59
N ILE A 31 -21.48 -5.32 2.51
CA ILE A 31 -22.46 -5.87 3.46
C ILE A 31 -21.82 -6.01 4.85
N GLY A 32 -20.53 -6.36 4.92
CA GLY A 32 -19.76 -6.46 6.15
C GLY A 32 -19.69 -5.13 6.91
N GLU A 33 -19.33 -4.03 6.24
CA GLU A 33 -19.25 -2.69 6.83
C GLU A 33 -20.63 -2.14 7.26
N LEU A 34 -21.73 -2.67 6.72
CA LEU A 34 -23.08 -2.30 7.14
C LEU A 34 -23.47 -2.92 8.49
N ILE A 35 -22.87 -4.06 8.85
CA ILE A 35 -23.25 -4.87 10.02
C ILE A 35 -22.18 -4.83 11.11
N PHE A 36 -20.91 -4.76 10.72
CA PHE A 36 -19.75 -4.83 11.61
C PHE A 36 -18.85 -3.61 11.45
N ASP A 37 -17.98 -3.41 12.44
CA ASP A 37 -16.87 -2.46 12.32
C ASP A 37 -15.99 -2.80 11.11
N ARG A 38 -15.40 -1.77 10.51
CA ARG A 38 -14.57 -1.87 9.33
C ARG A 38 -13.44 -2.89 9.46
N ASN A 39 -12.81 -3.00 10.63
CA ASN A 39 -11.71 -3.94 10.83
C ASN A 39 -12.20 -5.39 10.72
N ILE A 40 -13.34 -5.69 11.34
CA ILE A 40 -14.01 -7.00 11.22
C ILE A 40 -14.45 -7.21 9.77
N ALA A 41 -14.96 -6.15 9.11
CA ALA A 41 -15.47 -6.25 7.75
C ALA A 41 -14.39 -6.66 6.73
N VAL A 42 -13.23 -6.01 6.83
CA VAL A 42 -12.06 -6.31 6.03
C VAL A 42 -11.49 -7.68 6.39
N ALA A 43 -11.32 -7.97 7.68
CA ALA A 43 -10.79 -9.24 8.16
C ALA A 43 -11.65 -10.42 7.70
N GLY A 44 -12.97 -10.37 7.91
CA GLY A 44 -13.91 -11.42 7.52
C GLY A 44 -13.96 -11.63 6.01
N THR A 45 -13.98 -10.54 5.23
CA THR A 45 -13.96 -10.64 3.77
C THR A 45 -12.66 -11.25 3.26
N ALA A 46 -11.53 -10.75 3.76
CA ALA A 46 -10.21 -11.28 3.44
C ALA A 46 -10.08 -12.76 3.82
N SER A 47 -10.85 -13.26 4.78
CA SER A 47 -10.82 -14.67 5.17
C SER A 47 -11.57 -15.57 4.21
N ILE A 48 -12.69 -15.08 3.66
CA ILE A 48 -13.50 -15.83 2.69
C ILE A 48 -12.83 -15.82 1.32
N THR A 49 -12.35 -14.65 0.86
CA THR A 49 -11.67 -14.51 -0.43
C THR A 49 -10.25 -15.07 -0.36
N GLY A 50 -9.54 -14.79 0.73
CA GLY A 50 -8.10 -14.99 0.97
C GLY A 50 -7.61 -16.41 1.16
N GLY A 51 -6.28 -16.52 1.10
CA GLY A 51 -5.53 -17.63 1.68
C GLY A 51 -4.74 -17.19 2.91
N THR A 52 -3.74 -17.98 3.29
CA THR A 52 -2.86 -17.69 4.45
C THR A 52 -2.18 -16.33 4.37
N LEU A 53 -1.78 -15.88 3.17
CA LEU A 53 -1.17 -14.55 2.98
C LEU A 53 -2.11 -13.41 3.39
N SER A 54 -3.40 -13.54 3.06
CA SER A 54 -4.40 -12.53 3.41
C SER A 54 -4.59 -12.40 4.91
N ILE A 55 -4.48 -13.50 5.63
CA ILE A 55 -4.56 -13.53 7.08
C ILE A 55 -3.34 -12.88 7.70
N LEU A 56 -2.14 -13.21 7.20
CA LEU A 56 -0.90 -12.62 7.69
C LEU A 56 -0.94 -11.09 7.55
N MET A 57 -1.42 -10.58 6.42
CA MET A 57 -1.56 -9.13 6.20
C MET A 57 -2.57 -8.48 7.15
N VAL A 58 -3.69 -9.15 7.45
CA VAL A 58 -4.65 -8.67 8.46
C VAL A 58 -4.00 -8.68 9.85
N GLN A 59 -3.27 -9.73 10.21
CA GLN A 59 -2.60 -9.85 11.50
C GLN A 59 -1.49 -8.80 11.69
N GLU A 60 -0.66 -8.59 10.67
CA GLU A 60 0.32 -7.50 10.62
C GLU A 60 -0.37 -6.16 10.84
N LYS A 61 -1.51 -5.92 10.17
CA LYS A 61 -2.25 -4.67 10.31
C LYS A 61 -2.85 -4.46 11.70
N VAL A 62 -3.36 -5.52 12.32
CA VAL A 62 -3.86 -5.49 13.70
C VAL A 62 -2.72 -5.14 14.67
N ASN A 63 -1.56 -5.77 14.50
CA ASN A 63 -0.37 -5.49 15.30
C ASN A 63 0.12 -4.03 15.13
N GLU A 64 0.09 -3.49 13.91
CA GLU A 64 0.41 -2.09 13.63
C GLU A 64 -0.51 -1.12 14.37
N ILE A 65 -1.83 -1.31 14.27
CA ILE A 65 -2.81 -0.44 14.92
C ILE A 65 -2.63 -0.49 16.44
N GLN A 66 -2.39 -1.69 16.99
CA GLN A 66 -2.12 -1.87 18.42
C GLN A 66 -0.87 -1.11 18.88
N ASN A 67 0.25 -1.25 18.15
CA ASN A 67 1.50 -0.57 18.48
C ASN A 67 1.40 0.96 18.37
N ALA A 68 0.53 1.46 17.49
CA ALA A 68 0.25 2.89 17.35
C ALA A 68 -0.73 3.43 18.40
N GLY A 69 -1.26 2.58 19.30
CA GLY A 69 -2.30 2.96 20.27
C GLY A 69 -3.65 3.26 19.62
N GLY A 70 -3.90 2.75 18.41
CA GLY A 70 -5.13 2.94 17.68
C GLY A 70 -6.27 2.06 18.22
N ASP A 71 -7.51 2.52 17.99
CA ASP A 71 -8.70 1.76 18.31
C ASP A 71 -8.93 0.64 17.27
N LEU A 72 -9.09 -0.58 17.76
CA LEU A 72 -9.34 -1.78 16.96
C LEU A 72 -10.84 -2.13 16.87
N GLY A 73 -11.69 -1.36 17.55
CA GLY A 73 -13.13 -1.55 17.60
C GLY A 73 -13.55 -2.50 18.74
N ILE A 74 -14.62 -3.27 18.49
CA ILE A 74 -15.34 -4.02 19.53
C ILE A 74 -14.60 -5.30 19.94
N LEU A 75 -13.85 -5.92 19.02
CA LEU A 75 -13.08 -7.13 19.33
C LEU A 75 -11.75 -6.76 19.98
N SER A 76 -11.29 -7.59 20.91
CA SER A 76 -9.92 -7.51 21.39
C SER A 76 -8.93 -7.71 20.24
N SER A 77 -7.72 -7.15 20.36
CA SER A 77 -6.68 -7.30 19.33
C SER A 77 -6.40 -8.77 19.01
N TYR A 78 -6.35 -9.60 20.05
CA TYR A 78 -6.23 -11.06 19.91
C TYR A 78 -7.37 -11.67 19.09
N LEU A 79 -8.63 -11.40 19.44
CA LEU A 79 -9.77 -11.99 18.73
C LEU A 79 -9.83 -11.53 17.27
N LEU A 80 -9.51 -10.26 16.98
CA LEU A 80 -9.47 -9.75 15.61
C LEU A 80 -8.35 -10.40 14.78
N ALA A 81 -7.20 -10.72 15.39
CA ALA A 81 -6.10 -11.42 14.73
C ALA A 81 -6.37 -12.92 14.48
N VAL A 82 -7.11 -13.57 15.38
CA VAL A 82 -7.48 -14.99 15.28
C VAL A 82 -8.71 -15.21 14.39
N PHE A 83 -9.62 -14.23 14.35
CA PHE A 83 -10.88 -14.32 13.61
C PHE A 83 -10.73 -14.77 12.14
N PRO A 84 -9.77 -14.22 11.35
CA PRO A 84 -9.56 -14.71 9.99
C PRO A 84 -9.13 -16.16 9.85
N LEU A 85 -8.30 -16.63 10.80
CA LEU A 85 -7.81 -18.00 10.83
C LEU A 85 -8.97 -18.99 11.04
N LEU A 86 -9.89 -18.66 11.95
CA LEU A 86 -11.07 -19.49 12.21
C LEU A 86 -11.97 -19.60 10.97
N ILE A 87 -12.21 -18.50 10.27
CA ILE A 87 -13.00 -18.52 9.02
C ILE A 87 -12.27 -19.35 7.95
N LEU A 88 -10.97 -19.16 7.74
CA LEU A 88 -10.20 -19.93 6.76
C LEU A 88 -10.33 -21.45 6.98
N ASN A 89 -10.27 -21.87 8.24
CA ASN A 89 -10.34 -23.29 8.57
C ASN A 89 -11.74 -23.86 8.35
N LEU A 90 -12.76 -23.13 8.78
CA LEU A 90 -14.16 -23.55 8.67
C LEU A 90 -14.68 -23.49 7.22
N LYS A 91 -14.23 -22.52 6.42
CA LYS A 91 -14.68 -22.38 5.04
C LYS A 91 -14.26 -23.56 4.17
N ASN A 92 -13.07 -24.13 4.41
CA ASN A 92 -12.59 -25.31 3.69
C ASN A 92 -13.56 -26.49 3.89
N LEU A 93 -13.94 -26.76 5.14
CA LEU A 93 -14.88 -27.83 5.50
C LEU A 93 -16.24 -27.62 4.83
N VAL A 94 -16.80 -26.41 4.94
CA VAL A 94 -18.08 -26.05 4.29
C VAL A 94 -17.97 -26.22 2.78
N GLY A 95 -16.90 -25.72 2.17
CA GLY A 95 -16.64 -25.84 0.73
C GLY A 95 -16.63 -27.28 0.25
N PHE A 96 -15.97 -28.19 0.98
CA PHE A 96 -15.95 -29.61 0.62
C PHE A 96 -17.34 -30.23 0.63
N LEU A 97 -18.13 -30.00 1.69
CA LEU A 97 -19.47 -30.58 1.86
C LEU A 97 -20.43 -30.17 0.75
N PHE A 98 -20.47 -28.88 0.41
CA PHE A 98 -21.36 -28.41 -0.65
C PHE A 98 -20.87 -28.84 -2.03
N THR A 99 -19.57 -28.78 -2.28
CA THR A 99 -19.03 -29.06 -3.62
C THR A 99 -19.13 -30.54 -3.98
N ALA A 100 -18.95 -31.45 -3.02
CA ALA A 100 -19.15 -32.88 -3.25
C ALA A 100 -20.54 -33.18 -3.85
N ASN A 101 -21.60 -32.58 -3.31
CA ASN A 101 -22.97 -32.78 -3.79
C ASN A 101 -23.22 -32.12 -5.15
N ILE A 102 -22.62 -30.96 -5.41
CA ILE A 102 -22.75 -30.24 -6.69
C ILE A 102 -22.02 -31.00 -7.80
N LEU A 103 -20.82 -31.51 -7.53
CA LEU A 103 -20.05 -32.30 -8.48
C LEU A 103 -20.73 -33.62 -8.82
N LYS A 104 -21.40 -34.29 -7.87
CA LYS A 104 -22.24 -35.47 -8.18
C LYS A 104 -23.36 -35.13 -9.16
N LYS A 105 -24.03 -33.98 -9.01
CA LYS A 105 -25.05 -33.52 -9.97
C LYS A 105 -24.45 -33.26 -11.34
N GLU A 106 -23.26 -32.66 -11.40
CA GLU A 106 -22.57 -32.42 -12.65
C GLU A 106 -22.09 -33.72 -13.32
N ALA A 107 -21.57 -34.66 -12.55
CA ALA A 107 -21.18 -35.99 -13.01
C ALA A 107 -22.36 -36.73 -13.61
N LEU A 108 -23.55 -36.66 -13.00
CA LEU A 108 -24.78 -37.25 -13.55
C LEU A 108 -25.17 -36.60 -14.88
N ARG A 109 -25.01 -35.28 -15.02
CA ARG A 109 -25.26 -34.57 -16.27
C ARG A 109 -24.32 -35.03 -17.37
N VAL A 110 -23.01 -35.09 -17.08
CA VAL A 110 -21.98 -35.52 -18.04
C VAL A 110 -22.19 -36.98 -18.45
N LYS A 111 -22.46 -37.87 -17.49
CA LYS A 111 -22.81 -39.27 -17.75
C LYS A 111 -24.01 -39.38 -18.69
N LYS A 112 -25.06 -38.60 -18.45
CA LYS A 112 -26.24 -38.57 -19.31
C LYS A 112 -25.87 -38.13 -20.73
N GLN A 113 -25.12 -37.04 -20.90
CA GLN A 113 -24.68 -36.58 -22.22
C GLN A 113 -23.83 -37.61 -22.97
N TYR A 114 -22.98 -38.35 -22.25
CA TYR A 114 -22.22 -39.45 -22.82
C TYR A 114 -23.13 -40.60 -23.29
N ARG A 115 -24.07 -41.03 -22.45
CA ARG A 115 -25.06 -42.08 -22.83
C ARG A 115 -25.97 -41.65 -23.97
N ASP A 116 -26.31 -40.36 -24.05
CA ASP A 116 -27.10 -39.77 -25.14
C ASP A 116 -26.28 -39.60 -26.44
N GLY A 117 -24.98 -39.93 -26.43
CA GLY A 117 -24.09 -39.83 -27.58
C GLY A 117 -23.59 -38.42 -27.91
N GLU A 118 -23.86 -37.43 -27.04
CA GLU A 118 -23.41 -36.04 -27.22
C GLU A 118 -21.92 -35.86 -26.89
N LEU A 119 -21.36 -36.75 -26.07
CA LEU A 119 -19.94 -36.77 -25.70
C LEU A 119 -19.30 -38.05 -26.21
N THR A 120 -18.14 -37.92 -26.84
CA THR A 120 -17.31 -39.06 -27.24
C THR A 120 -16.21 -39.28 -26.21
N PHE A 121 -15.93 -40.54 -25.87
CA PHE A 121 -14.75 -40.89 -25.10
C PHE A 121 -13.50 -40.63 -25.95
N PHE A 122 -12.67 -39.68 -25.54
CA PHE A 122 -11.41 -39.39 -26.21
C PHE A 122 -10.32 -40.30 -25.65
N GLU A 123 -10.32 -41.55 -26.13
CA GLU A 123 -9.30 -42.54 -25.79
C GLU A 123 -7.88 -42.02 -26.08
N GLN A 124 -7.73 -41.20 -27.13
CA GLN A 124 -6.48 -40.51 -27.46
C GLN A 124 -6.04 -39.47 -26.42
N GLU A 125 -6.96 -38.79 -25.74
CA GLU A 125 -6.62 -37.80 -24.71
C GLU A 125 -6.28 -38.48 -23.38
N VAL A 126 -6.93 -39.61 -23.07
CA VAL A 126 -6.47 -40.53 -22.03
C VAL A 126 -5.07 -41.02 -22.38
N ALA A 127 -4.89 -41.54 -23.59
CA ALA A 127 -3.63 -42.08 -24.06
C ALA A 127 -2.50 -41.03 -24.13
N GLU A 128 -2.75 -39.79 -24.56
CA GLU A 128 -1.71 -38.74 -24.52
C GLU A 128 -1.30 -38.37 -23.08
N ASN A 129 -2.18 -38.63 -22.11
CA ASN A 129 -1.95 -38.37 -20.69
C ASN A 129 -1.44 -39.58 -19.90
N THR A 130 -1.64 -40.81 -20.38
CA THR A 130 -1.24 -42.07 -19.72
C THR A 130 -0.13 -42.81 -20.46
N THR A 131 -0.13 -42.78 -21.78
CA THR A 131 0.85 -43.50 -22.62
C THR A 131 2.09 -42.65 -22.84
N GLU A 132 3.23 -43.34 -22.95
CA GLU A 132 4.62 -42.87 -23.07
C GLU A 132 4.93 -41.96 -24.28
N ALA A 133 3.93 -41.34 -24.89
CA ALA A 133 3.95 -40.91 -26.29
C ALA A 133 4.85 -39.71 -26.61
N LYS A 134 5.55 -39.08 -25.65
CA LYS A 134 6.69 -38.17 -25.94
C LYS A 134 7.73 -38.29 -24.84
N GLU A 135 8.79 -39.05 -25.09
CA GLU A 135 9.96 -39.08 -24.21
C GLU A 135 10.42 -37.66 -23.88
N SER A 136 10.73 -37.43 -22.61
CA SER A 136 11.34 -36.18 -22.17
C SER A 136 12.66 -35.98 -22.90
N ILE A 137 12.98 -34.77 -23.35
CA ILE A 137 14.29 -34.48 -23.96
C ILE A 137 15.44 -34.51 -22.96
N LEU A 138 15.14 -34.69 -21.67
CA LEU A 138 16.14 -34.74 -20.61
C LEU A 138 17.02 -35.99 -20.71
N PRO A 139 18.27 -35.93 -20.20
CA PRO A 139 19.13 -37.11 -20.09
C PRO A 139 18.53 -38.17 -19.14
N ASP A 140 18.91 -39.42 -19.35
CA ASP A 140 18.28 -40.58 -18.69
C ASP A 140 18.28 -40.51 -17.16
N PHE A 141 19.32 -39.95 -16.54
CA PHE A 141 19.37 -39.82 -15.08
C PHE A 141 18.25 -38.91 -14.52
N LEU A 142 17.79 -37.92 -15.29
CA LEU A 142 16.66 -37.04 -14.93
C LEU A 142 15.29 -37.60 -15.32
N ARG A 143 15.24 -38.62 -16.18
CA ARG A 143 13.99 -39.31 -16.56
C ARG A 143 13.48 -40.26 -15.47
N THR A 144 14.31 -40.55 -14.47
CA THR A 144 13.96 -41.37 -13.30
C THR A 144 12.85 -40.73 -12.46
N PRO A 145 12.14 -41.49 -11.61
CA PRO A 145 11.20 -40.91 -10.64
C PRO A 145 11.84 -39.85 -9.75
N TYR A 146 13.06 -40.08 -9.29
CA TYR A 146 13.85 -39.12 -8.50
C TYR A 146 14.18 -37.86 -9.29
N GLY A 147 14.62 -38.00 -10.54
CA GLY A 147 14.88 -36.89 -11.45
C GLY A 147 13.64 -36.04 -11.73
N THR A 148 12.49 -36.69 -11.89
CA THR A 148 11.20 -36.02 -12.07
C THR A 148 10.82 -35.23 -10.82
N LEU A 149 10.93 -35.83 -9.63
CA LEU A 149 10.67 -35.14 -8.36
C LEU A 149 11.62 -33.97 -8.13
N PHE A 150 12.91 -34.14 -8.43
CA PHE A 150 13.90 -33.07 -8.37
C PHE A 150 13.52 -31.91 -9.26
N LEU A 151 13.11 -32.18 -10.50
CA LEU A 151 12.71 -31.13 -11.44
C LEU A 151 11.40 -30.43 -11.05
N LEU A 152 10.43 -31.14 -10.47
CA LEU A 152 9.23 -30.53 -9.91
C LEU A 152 9.59 -29.62 -8.71
N GLY A 153 10.49 -30.08 -7.84
CA GLY A 153 11.03 -29.27 -6.73
C GLY A 153 11.78 -28.04 -7.23
N LEU A 154 12.63 -28.18 -8.25
CA LEU A 154 13.34 -27.08 -8.89
C LEU A 154 12.37 -26.08 -9.52
N THR A 155 11.31 -26.57 -10.18
CA THR A 155 10.26 -25.72 -10.76
C THR A 155 9.58 -24.88 -9.69
N MET A 156 9.23 -25.48 -8.55
CA MET A 156 8.67 -24.74 -7.41
C MET A 156 9.68 -23.73 -6.83
N TYR A 157 10.95 -24.11 -6.71
CA TYR A 157 12.01 -23.23 -6.22
C TYR A 157 12.19 -22.00 -7.12
N VAL A 158 12.31 -22.20 -8.44
CA VAL A 158 12.38 -21.11 -9.42
C VAL A 158 11.13 -20.26 -9.37
N SER A 159 9.96 -20.86 -9.21
CA SER A 159 8.69 -20.12 -9.11
C SER A 159 8.63 -19.22 -7.88
N ARG A 160 9.13 -19.67 -6.73
CA ARG A 160 9.27 -18.84 -5.52
C ARG A 160 10.28 -17.72 -5.72
N PHE A 161 11.43 -18.00 -6.33
CA PHE A 161 12.42 -16.98 -6.66
C PHE A 161 11.85 -15.89 -7.58
N LEU A 162 11.19 -16.28 -8.67
CA LEU A 162 10.53 -15.34 -9.59
C LEU A 162 9.39 -14.57 -8.90
N SER A 163 8.62 -15.23 -8.03
CA SER A 163 7.57 -14.57 -7.25
C SER A 163 8.18 -13.50 -6.33
N GLN A 164 9.30 -13.78 -5.68
CA GLN A 164 10.04 -12.81 -4.86
C GLN A 164 10.57 -11.63 -5.68
N LEU A 165 11.03 -11.84 -6.92
CA LEU A 165 11.40 -10.74 -7.82
C LEU A 165 10.21 -9.83 -8.17
N THR A 166 8.98 -10.35 -8.14
CA THR A 166 7.76 -9.57 -8.29
C THR A 166 7.21 -9.03 -6.96
N ASN A 167 8.00 -9.06 -5.88
CA ASN A 167 7.59 -8.74 -4.51
C ASN A 167 6.31 -9.50 -4.07
N GLY A 168 6.14 -10.74 -4.52
CA GLY A 168 4.96 -11.55 -4.23
C GLY A 168 3.68 -11.15 -4.96
N THR A 169 3.72 -10.13 -5.83
CA THR A 169 2.55 -9.69 -6.63
C THR A 169 1.98 -10.82 -7.47
N VAL A 170 2.88 -11.61 -8.09
CA VAL A 170 2.50 -12.83 -8.78
C VAL A 170 2.79 -14.01 -7.87
N ASN A 171 1.73 -14.74 -7.51
CA ASN A 171 1.83 -15.86 -6.59
C ASN A 171 2.70 -16.99 -7.18
N ALA A 172 3.59 -17.55 -6.35
CA ALA A 172 4.52 -18.61 -6.75
C ALA A 172 3.81 -19.83 -7.37
N PHE A 173 2.60 -20.18 -6.94
CA PHE A 173 1.83 -21.29 -7.52
C PHE A 173 1.39 -21.02 -8.96
N VAL A 174 1.15 -19.76 -9.32
CA VAL A 174 0.77 -19.33 -10.67
C VAL A 174 1.96 -19.41 -11.59
N ILE A 175 3.11 -18.94 -11.12
CA ILE A 175 4.37 -19.08 -11.83
C ILE A 175 4.69 -20.57 -12.01
N ALA A 176 4.48 -21.40 -10.98
CA ALA A 176 4.69 -22.84 -11.07
C ALA A 176 3.76 -23.51 -12.10
N LEU A 177 2.50 -23.07 -12.19
CA LEU A 177 1.57 -23.53 -13.21
C LEU A 177 2.07 -23.15 -14.62
N LEU A 178 2.43 -21.88 -14.83
CA LEU A 178 2.95 -21.39 -16.12
C LEU A 178 4.26 -22.10 -16.51
N LEU A 179 5.21 -22.21 -15.59
CA LEU A 179 6.45 -22.96 -15.81
C LEU A 179 6.14 -24.44 -16.09
N GLY A 180 5.19 -25.05 -15.39
CA GLY A 180 4.76 -26.41 -15.67
C GLY A 180 4.23 -26.59 -17.10
N ILE A 181 3.42 -25.65 -17.59
CA ILE A 181 2.92 -25.64 -18.97
C ILE A 181 4.08 -25.46 -19.97
N ILE A 182 5.00 -24.54 -19.69
CA ILE A 182 6.18 -24.27 -20.53
C ILE A 182 7.09 -25.49 -20.59
N LEU A 183 7.42 -26.09 -19.45
CA LEU A 183 8.26 -27.29 -19.37
C LEU A 183 7.60 -28.49 -20.03
N ARG A 184 6.27 -28.63 -19.96
CA ARG A 184 5.52 -29.64 -20.74
C ARG A 184 5.60 -29.35 -22.24
N HIS A 185 5.46 -28.09 -22.65
CA HIS A 185 5.52 -27.69 -24.06
C HIS A 185 6.88 -28.00 -24.70
N PHE A 186 7.97 -27.67 -24.01
CA PHE A 186 9.33 -27.99 -24.43
C PHE A 186 9.74 -29.45 -24.17
N ARG A 187 8.80 -30.32 -23.76
CA ARG A 187 9.04 -31.75 -23.48
C ARG A 187 10.12 -32.00 -22.43
N ILE A 188 10.35 -31.06 -21.54
CA ILE A 188 11.23 -31.24 -20.39
C ILE A 188 10.48 -32.07 -19.34
N LEU A 189 9.22 -31.75 -19.07
CA LEU A 189 8.33 -32.53 -18.22
C LEU A 189 7.33 -33.34 -19.05
N LYS A 190 7.17 -34.62 -18.71
CA LYS A 190 6.15 -35.50 -19.29
C LYS A 190 4.74 -35.13 -18.80
N PRO A 191 3.68 -35.39 -19.59
CA PRO A 191 2.31 -35.34 -19.11
C PRO A 191 2.17 -36.17 -17.83
N ASN A 192 1.38 -35.66 -16.88
CA ASN A 192 1.17 -36.29 -15.58
C ASN A 192 2.46 -36.76 -14.86
N ALA A 193 3.55 -35.98 -14.99
CA ALA A 193 4.86 -36.27 -14.41
C ALA A 193 4.83 -36.83 -12.99
N LEU A 194 4.01 -36.26 -12.11
CA LEU A 194 3.89 -36.72 -10.73
C LEU A 194 3.23 -38.10 -10.60
N SER A 195 2.19 -38.41 -11.37
CA SER A 195 1.58 -39.75 -11.33
C SER A 195 2.46 -40.81 -11.97
N SER A 196 3.39 -40.42 -12.84
CA SER A 196 4.44 -41.31 -13.33
C SER A 196 5.55 -41.58 -12.31
N THR A 197 5.47 -40.97 -11.13
CA THR A 197 6.25 -41.35 -9.97
C THR A 197 5.28 -42.09 -9.05
N ASP A 198 5.61 -43.28 -8.56
CA ASP A 198 4.77 -44.01 -7.60
C ASP A 198 4.63 -43.28 -6.24
N SER A 199 5.07 -42.01 -6.16
CA SER A 199 4.95 -41.12 -5.02
C SER A 199 3.62 -40.35 -4.97
N PHE A 200 2.80 -40.35 -6.04
CA PHE A 200 1.59 -39.52 -6.10
C PHE A 200 0.65 -39.77 -4.91
N GLY A 201 0.35 -41.04 -4.59
CA GLY A 201 -0.51 -41.37 -3.44
C GLY A 201 0.06 -40.87 -2.10
N LEU A 202 1.36 -41.07 -1.87
CA LEU A 202 2.03 -40.59 -0.66
C LEU A 202 2.03 -39.06 -0.57
N LEU A 203 2.26 -38.36 -1.69
CA LEU A 203 2.22 -36.90 -1.73
C LEU A 203 0.79 -36.39 -1.47
N MET A 204 -0.22 -37.02 -2.04
CA MET A 204 -1.62 -36.65 -1.82
C MET A 204 -2.02 -36.81 -0.36
N ILE A 205 -1.63 -37.91 0.30
CA ILE A 205 -1.85 -38.09 1.75
C ILE A 205 -1.13 -36.98 2.53
N SER A 206 0.13 -36.69 2.19
CA SER A 206 0.93 -35.66 2.87
C SER A 206 0.32 -34.27 2.75
N ILE A 207 -0.07 -33.87 1.53
CA ILE A 207 -0.72 -32.58 1.28
C ILE A 207 -2.09 -32.52 1.96
N MET A 208 -2.84 -33.63 1.98
CA MET A 208 -4.14 -33.69 2.65
C MET A 208 -4.00 -33.48 4.16
N VAL A 209 -3.03 -34.14 4.81
CA VAL A 209 -2.76 -33.94 6.25
C VAL A 209 -2.38 -32.49 6.53
N ILE A 210 -1.52 -31.89 5.69
CA ILE A 210 -1.14 -30.47 5.82
C ILE A 210 -2.35 -29.54 5.64
N ALA A 211 -3.28 -29.87 4.74
CA ALA A 211 -4.48 -29.08 4.51
C ALA A 211 -5.41 -29.01 5.73
N PHE A 212 -5.40 -30.05 6.58
CA PHE A 212 -6.14 -30.06 7.85
C PHE A 212 -5.34 -29.46 9.02
N GLY A 213 -4.02 -29.29 8.89
CA GLY A 213 -3.14 -28.76 9.93
C GLY A 213 -3.67 -27.49 10.63
N PRO A 214 -4.12 -26.47 9.88
CA PRO A 214 -4.68 -25.24 10.47
C PRO A 214 -5.87 -25.44 11.42
N LEU A 215 -6.65 -26.53 11.30
CA LEU A 215 -7.76 -26.82 12.24
C LEU A 215 -7.27 -27.10 13.66
N ALA A 216 -6.00 -27.49 13.84
CA ALA A 216 -5.42 -27.72 15.16
C ALA A 216 -5.27 -26.42 15.97
N ASP A 217 -5.28 -25.26 15.32
CA ASP A 217 -5.15 -23.95 15.96
C ASP A 217 -6.50 -23.39 16.46
N ILE A 218 -7.60 -24.10 16.27
CA ILE A 218 -8.93 -23.64 16.69
C ILE A 218 -9.11 -23.83 18.20
N VAL A 219 -9.17 -22.72 18.93
CA VAL A 219 -9.55 -22.69 20.35
C VAL A 219 -11.08 -22.63 20.47
N PRO A 220 -11.75 -23.59 21.16
CA PRO A 220 -13.21 -23.63 21.25
C PRO A 220 -13.86 -22.38 21.86
N ALA A 221 -13.19 -21.73 22.83
CA ALA A 221 -13.68 -20.50 23.45
C ALA A 221 -13.71 -19.34 22.43
N ASP A 222 -12.66 -19.17 21.63
CA ASP A 222 -12.59 -18.14 20.59
C ASP A 222 -13.67 -18.35 19.53
N LEU A 223 -13.92 -19.61 19.17
CA LEU A 223 -15.01 -19.97 18.26
C LEU A 223 -16.37 -19.56 18.80
N LEU A 224 -16.65 -19.78 20.09
CA LEU A 224 -17.92 -19.38 20.70
C LEU A 224 -18.11 -17.86 20.71
N HIS A 225 -17.05 -17.09 20.98
CA HIS A 225 -17.11 -15.63 20.93
C HIS A 225 -17.32 -15.08 19.50
N LEU A 226 -16.79 -15.78 18.50
CA LEU A 226 -16.80 -15.33 17.10
C LEU A 226 -17.86 -16.03 16.24
N ILE A 227 -18.68 -16.91 16.81
CA ILE A 227 -19.61 -17.75 16.05
C ILE A 227 -20.59 -16.92 15.20
N GLY A 228 -21.07 -15.79 15.72
CA GLY A 228 -21.96 -14.88 14.99
C GLY A 228 -21.29 -14.32 13.72
N PRO A 229 -20.18 -13.56 13.86
CA PRO A 229 -19.40 -13.08 12.72
C PRO A 229 -18.96 -14.20 11.75
N ILE A 230 -18.47 -15.32 12.26
CA ILE A 230 -18.03 -16.47 11.44
C ILE A 230 -19.20 -17.02 10.62
N ALA A 231 -20.33 -17.30 11.25
CA ALA A 231 -21.52 -17.83 10.58
C ALA A 231 -22.04 -16.86 9.52
N PHE A 232 -22.04 -15.55 9.83
CA PHE A 232 -22.39 -14.52 8.87
C PHE A 232 -21.50 -14.55 7.63
N TYR A 233 -20.17 -14.49 7.79
CA TYR A 233 -19.24 -14.46 6.65
C TYR A 233 -19.28 -15.73 5.82
N LEU A 234 -19.41 -16.90 6.46
CA LEU A 234 -19.56 -18.18 5.77
C LEU A 234 -20.87 -18.22 4.97
N ALA A 235 -22.00 -17.85 5.57
CA ALA A 235 -23.30 -17.88 4.91
C ALA A 235 -23.40 -16.85 3.77
N ALA A 236 -22.98 -15.60 4.03
CA ALA A 236 -22.98 -14.54 3.03
C ALA A 236 -22.02 -14.86 1.88
N GLY A 237 -20.81 -15.33 2.19
CA GLY A 237 -19.82 -15.75 1.19
C GLY A 237 -20.35 -16.87 0.31
N LEU A 238 -20.93 -17.90 0.92
CA LEU A 238 -21.58 -18.99 0.20
C LEU A 238 -22.71 -18.48 -0.71
N GLY A 239 -23.63 -17.69 -0.18
CA GLY A 239 -24.74 -17.13 -0.96
C GLY A 239 -24.27 -16.32 -2.17
N ILE A 240 -23.26 -15.48 -1.99
CA ILE A 240 -22.69 -14.67 -3.06
C ILE A 240 -21.98 -15.55 -4.10
N ILE A 241 -21.20 -16.55 -3.66
CA ILE A 241 -20.56 -17.52 -4.58
C ILE A 241 -21.63 -18.19 -5.43
N PHE A 242 -22.69 -18.73 -4.83
CA PHE A 242 -23.77 -19.42 -5.56
C PHE A 242 -24.37 -18.53 -6.64
N ILE A 243 -24.74 -17.28 -6.29
CA ILE A 243 -25.41 -16.37 -7.22
C ILE A 243 -24.43 -15.89 -8.30
N ALA A 244 -23.27 -15.36 -7.91
CA ALA A 244 -22.31 -14.75 -8.83
C ALA A 244 -21.76 -15.79 -9.80
N SER A 245 -21.29 -16.93 -9.30
CA SER A 245 -20.71 -17.96 -10.16
C SER A 245 -21.74 -18.60 -11.09
N PHE A 246 -22.98 -18.83 -10.63
CA PHE A 246 -24.06 -19.31 -11.49
C PHE A 246 -24.35 -18.34 -12.64
N LEU A 247 -24.48 -17.03 -12.35
CA LEU A 247 -24.77 -16.02 -13.36
C LEU A 247 -23.63 -15.85 -14.36
N ILE A 248 -22.38 -15.82 -13.90
CA ILE A 248 -21.20 -15.67 -14.78
C ILE A 248 -20.97 -16.95 -15.59
N GLY A 249 -21.03 -18.11 -14.95
CA GLY A 249 -20.81 -19.41 -15.58
C GLY A 249 -21.85 -19.74 -16.65
N LYS A 250 -23.13 -19.42 -16.41
CA LYS A 250 -24.18 -19.58 -17.41
C LYS A 250 -23.94 -18.72 -18.66
N LYS A 251 -23.38 -17.51 -18.52
CA LYS A 251 -23.05 -16.63 -19.65
C LYS A 251 -21.93 -17.16 -20.53
N VAL A 252 -20.97 -17.92 -19.97
CA VAL A 252 -19.90 -18.55 -20.75
C VAL A 252 -20.27 -19.95 -21.29
N GLY A 253 -21.48 -20.42 -20.97
CA GLY A 253 -22.03 -21.69 -21.45
C GLY A 253 -21.81 -22.89 -20.53
N TYR A 254 -21.41 -22.68 -19.26
CA TYR A 254 -21.36 -23.76 -18.28
C TYR A 254 -22.74 -24.09 -17.73
N SER A 255 -22.92 -25.35 -17.32
CA SER A 255 -24.11 -25.78 -16.58
C SER A 255 -24.20 -25.03 -15.24
N GLY A 256 -25.39 -24.95 -14.67
CA GLY A 256 -25.58 -24.32 -13.36
C GLY A 256 -24.72 -24.98 -12.27
N SER A 257 -24.67 -26.31 -12.24
CA SER A 257 -23.87 -27.09 -11.29
C SER A 257 -22.38 -26.84 -11.46
N LEU A 258 -21.85 -26.92 -12.69
CA LEU A 258 -20.44 -26.68 -12.96
C LEU A 258 -20.04 -25.24 -12.63
N SER A 259 -20.89 -24.28 -12.97
CA SER A 259 -20.68 -22.86 -12.66
C SER A 259 -20.50 -22.64 -11.16
N ILE A 260 -21.39 -23.22 -10.34
CA ILE A 260 -21.31 -23.12 -8.89
C ILE A 260 -20.07 -23.87 -8.37
N ALA A 261 -19.78 -25.06 -8.88
CA ALA A 261 -18.58 -25.81 -8.49
C ALA A 261 -17.28 -25.02 -8.75
N VAL A 262 -17.19 -24.33 -9.89
CA VAL A 262 -16.07 -23.42 -10.20
C VAL A 262 -15.97 -22.30 -9.17
N GLY A 263 -17.08 -21.65 -8.83
CA GLY A 263 -17.09 -20.60 -7.79
C GLY A 263 -16.65 -21.09 -6.42
N MET A 264 -17.07 -22.31 -6.04
CA MET A 264 -16.73 -22.93 -4.76
C MET A 264 -15.24 -23.21 -4.58
N THR A 265 -14.46 -23.29 -5.66
CA THR A 265 -13.00 -23.39 -5.57
C THR A 265 -12.33 -22.17 -4.96
N THR A 266 -13.08 -21.11 -4.64
CA THR A 266 -12.61 -20.02 -3.78
C THR A 266 -12.50 -20.45 -2.31
N LEU A 267 -13.30 -21.43 -1.88
CA LEU A 267 -13.33 -21.91 -0.51
C LEU A 267 -12.25 -22.97 -0.25
N PHE A 268 -11.74 -23.65 -1.27
CA PHE A 268 -10.67 -24.64 -1.14
C PHE A 268 -9.93 -24.84 -2.48
N GLY A 269 -8.68 -25.26 -2.40
CA GLY A 269 -7.82 -25.51 -3.57
C GLY A 269 -7.52 -26.98 -3.83
N PHE A 270 -6.43 -27.22 -4.57
CA PHE A 270 -5.82 -28.54 -4.69
C PHE A 270 -5.30 -28.99 -3.31
N PRO A 271 -5.51 -30.25 -2.88
CA PRO A 271 -5.97 -31.42 -3.63
C PRO A 271 -7.50 -31.61 -3.65
N GLY A 272 -8.26 -30.84 -2.86
CA GLY A 272 -9.70 -31.01 -2.73
C GLY A 272 -10.46 -30.92 -4.06
N THR A 273 -10.03 -30.03 -4.96
CA THR A 273 -10.59 -29.94 -6.32
C THR A 273 -10.41 -31.21 -7.13
N MET A 274 -9.34 -31.97 -6.90
CA MET A 274 -9.12 -33.24 -7.59
C MET A 274 -9.88 -34.38 -6.91
N VAL A 275 -9.73 -34.51 -5.59
CA VAL A 275 -10.31 -35.61 -4.82
C VAL A 275 -11.83 -35.61 -4.95
N LEU A 276 -12.49 -34.48 -4.74
CA LEU A 276 -13.95 -34.39 -4.83
C LEU A 276 -14.47 -34.64 -6.24
N THR A 277 -13.72 -34.24 -7.27
CA THR A 277 -14.10 -34.51 -8.66
C THR A 277 -13.98 -36.00 -8.99
N LYS A 278 -12.90 -36.65 -8.57
CA LYS A 278 -12.72 -38.10 -8.78
C LYS A 278 -13.73 -38.92 -7.99
N GLU A 279 -14.00 -38.57 -6.74
CA GLU A 279 -15.04 -39.22 -5.94
C GLU A 279 -16.43 -39.04 -6.56
N ALA A 280 -16.74 -37.86 -7.08
CA ALA A 280 -18.01 -37.63 -7.78
C ALA A 280 -18.12 -38.46 -9.06
N ALA A 281 -17.02 -38.60 -9.83
CA ALA A 281 -16.98 -39.45 -11.01
C ALA A 281 -17.16 -40.93 -10.65
N ALA A 282 -16.40 -41.43 -9.67
CA ALA A 282 -16.48 -42.82 -9.19
C ALA A 282 -17.83 -43.15 -8.55
N ALA A 283 -18.48 -42.20 -7.89
CA ALA A 283 -19.79 -42.40 -7.28
C ALA A 283 -20.95 -42.45 -8.31
N VAL A 284 -20.72 -41.96 -9.53
CA VAL A 284 -21.77 -41.83 -10.56
C VAL A 284 -21.53 -42.76 -11.76
N GLY A 285 -20.28 -42.92 -12.19
CA GLY A 285 -19.91 -43.81 -13.28
C GLY A 285 -20.08 -45.27 -12.87
N GLU A 286 -20.70 -46.06 -13.74
CA GLU A 286 -20.92 -47.51 -13.53
C GLU A 286 -19.80 -48.34 -14.17
N THR A 287 -19.12 -47.81 -15.18
CA THR A 287 -18.00 -48.45 -15.88
C THR A 287 -16.74 -47.61 -15.78
N GLU A 288 -15.57 -48.23 -15.93
CA GLU A 288 -14.29 -47.49 -15.96
C GLU A 288 -14.26 -46.42 -17.05
N GLU A 289 -14.88 -46.70 -18.20
CA GLU A 289 -15.04 -45.75 -19.30
C GLU A 289 -15.90 -44.55 -18.89
N GLU A 290 -17.06 -44.77 -18.26
CA GLU A 290 -17.92 -43.68 -17.79
C GLU A 290 -17.21 -42.80 -16.75
N ILE A 291 -16.49 -43.41 -15.80
CA ILE A 291 -15.70 -42.67 -14.80
C ILE A 291 -14.65 -41.80 -15.51
N ALA A 292 -13.93 -42.37 -16.48
CA ALA A 292 -12.91 -41.65 -17.23
C ALA A 292 -13.48 -40.49 -18.06
N VAL A 293 -14.64 -40.67 -18.71
CA VAL A 293 -15.34 -39.60 -19.45
C VAL A 293 -15.73 -38.45 -18.52
N ILE A 294 -16.30 -38.78 -17.35
CA ILE A 294 -16.69 -37.77 -16.36
C ILE A 294 -15.46 -37.01 -15.86
N GLU A 295 -14.39 -37.72 -15.50
CA GLU A 295 -13.14 -37.10 -15.05
C GLU A 295 -12.55 -36.17 -16.12
N GLN A 296 -12.47 -36.61 -17.38
CA GLN A 296 -11.94 -35.79 -18.48
C GLN A 296 -12.69 -34.47 -18.67
N ASN A 297 -14.01 -34.49 -18.49
CA ASN A 297 -14.85 -33.32 -18.71
C ASN A 297 -14.91 -32.37 -17.50
N ILE A 298 -14.67 -32.85 -16.28
CA ILE A 298 -14.82 -32.04 -15.06
C ILE A 298 -13.47 -31.67 -14.42
N LEU A 299 -12.52 -32.61 -14.34
CA LEU A 299 -11.29 -32.45 -13.56
C LEU A 299 -10.39 -31.31 -14.06
N PRO A 300 -10.12 -31.15 -15.38
CA PRO A 300 -9.33 -30.03 -15.87
C PRO A 300 -9.93 -28.67 -15.51
N ILE A 301 -11.27 -28.58 -15.55
CA ILE A 301 -12.01 -27.36 -15.20
C ILE A 301 -11.84 -27.05 -13.71
N MET A 302 -12.08 -28.03 -12.83
CA MET A 302 -12.02 -27.84 -11.39
C MET A 302 -10.61 -27.51 -10.89
N VAL A 303 -9.58 -28.15 -11.45
CA VAL A 303 -8.18 -27.85 -11.11
C VAL A 303 -7.82 -26.43 -11.56
N THR A 304 -8.20 -26.04 -12.79
CA THR A 304 -7.93 -24.70 -13.32
C THR A 304 -8.67 -23.60 -12.55
N ALA A 305 -9.93 -23.87 -12.17
CA ALA A 305 -10.72 -23.00 -11.32
C ALA A 305 -10.01 -22.71 -9.99
N GLY A 306 -9.56 -23.76 -9.29
CA GLY A 306 -8.84 -23.62 -8.03
C GLY A 306 -7.55 -22.80 -8.15
N PHE A 307 -6.80 -22.92 -9.25
CA PHE A 307 -5.65 -22.04 -9.49
C PHE A 307 -6.07 -20.60 -9.75
N SER A 308 -7.11 -20.37 -10.55
CA SER A 308 -7.61 -19.03 -10.90
C SER A 308 -8.07 -18.25 -9.66
N THR A 309 -8.89 -18.88 -8.80
CA THR A 309 -9.43 -18.24 -7.60
C THR A 309 -8.33 -17.88 -6.59
N ILE A 310 -7.34 -18.75 -6.41
CA ILE A 310 -6.18 -18.48 -5.54
C ILE A 310 -5.32 -17.33 -6.10
N THR A 311 -5.14 -17.28 -7.42
CA THR A 311 -4.36 -16.23 -8.10
C THR A 311 -4.94 -14.84 -7.85
N ILE A 312 -6.22 -14.66 -8.18
CA ILE A 312 -6.87 -13.35 -8.10
C ILE A 312 -6.94 -12.85 -6.67
N THR A 313 -7.16 -13.76 -5.73
CA THR A 313 -7.14 -13.50 -4.29
C THR A 313 -5.78 -12.95 -3.84
N SER A 314 -4.69 -13.57 -4.30
CA SER A 314 -3.33 -13.12 -3.99
C SER A 314 -3.05 -11.73 -4.54
N VAL A 315 -3.58 -11.39 -5.73
CA VAL A 315 -3.43 -10.06 -6.34
C VAL A 315 -4.23 -9.01 -5.56
N ILE A 316 -5.48 -9.30 -5.25
CA ILE A 316 -6.35 -8.40 -4.47
C ILE A 316 -5.74 -8.16 -3.09
N THR A 317 -5.21 -9.19 -2.46
CA THR A 317 -4.69 -9.05 -1.10
C THR A 317 -3.27 -8.48 -1.08
N GLY A 318 -2.37 -9.00 -1.92
CA GLY A 318 -0.94 -8.64 -1.92
C GLY A 318 -0.63 -7.34 -2.66
N GLY A 319 -1.36 -6.99 -3.72
CA GLY A 319 -1.04 -5.83 -4.57
C GLY A 319 -1.61 -4.49 -4.10
N ILE A 320 -2.61 -4.51 -3.22
CA ILE A 320 -3.38 -3.32 -2.82
C ILE A 320 -2.77 -2.56 -1.62
N PRO A 321 -2.21 -3.22 -0.58
CA PRO A 321 -1.77 -2.53 0.64
C PRO A 321 -0.62 -1.54 0.43
N ASP A 322 0.21 -1.75 -0.60
CA ASP A 322 1.37 -0.92 -0.93
C ASP A 322 1.04 0.33 -1.77
N LEU A 323 -0.22 0.48 -2.19
CA LEU A 323 -0.66 1.63 -2.96
C LEU A 323 -1.14 2.73 -2.02
N TYR A 324 -0.51 3.89 -2.10
CA TYR A 324 -0.98 5.10 -1.45
C TYR A 324 -1.62 6.03 -2.47
N ILE A 325 -2.66 6.72 -2.01
CA ILE A 325 -3.35 7.74 -2.78
C ILE A 325 -2.89 9.09 -2.26
N THR A 326 -2.30 9.88 -3.15
CA THR A 326 -1.97 11.28 -2.88
C THR A 326 -3.11 12.15 -3.41
N LYS A 327 -3.72 12.94 -2.52
CA LYS A 327 -4.88 13.78 -2.82
C LYS A 327 -4.74 15.19 -2.23
N PRO A 328 -5.57 16.16 -2.65
CA PRO A 328 -5.67 17.47 -2.00
C PRO A 328 -5.79 17.36 -0.48
N GLY A 329 -4.91 18.06 0.22
CA GLY A 329 -4.91 18.15 1.68
C GLY A 329 -5.75 19.32 2.18
N PRO A 330 -5.92 19.44 3.51
CA PRO A 330 -6.53 20.63 4.08
C PRO A 330 -5.69 21.87 3.76
N VAL A 331 -6.38 23.00 3.71
CA VAL A 331 -5.79 24.34 3.59
C VAL A 331 -5.87 25.00 4.96
N ALA A 332 -4.89 25.83 5.30
CA ALA A 332 -4.96 26.67 6.49
C ALA A 332 -4.45 28.07 6.21
N ASP A 333 -5.01 29.02 6.94
CA ASP A 333 -4.56 30.40 6.92
C ASP A 333 -3.31 30.59 7.79
N ALA A 334 -2.25 31.10 7.17
CA ALA A 334 -0.98 31.42 7.81
C ALA A 334 -1.13 32.60 8.78
N MET A 335 -2.04 33.55 8.53
CA MET A 335 -2.27 34.66 9.47
C MET A 335 -2.76 34.15 10.82
N GLU A 336 -3.63 33.13 10.85
CA GLU A 336 -4.00 32.46 12.10
C GLU A 336 -2.89 31.59 12.74
N MET A 337 -1.85 31.24 11.99
CA MET A 337 -0.71 30.47 12.52
C MET A 337 0.31 31.36 13.23
N VAL A 338 0.42 32.62 12.82
CA VAL A 338 1.42 33.56 13.33
C VAL A 338 0.77 34.49 14.34
N SER A 339 1.38 34.61 15.51
CA SER A 339 0.99 35.57 16.54
C SER A 339 2.19 36.43 16.89
N VAL A 340 2.07 37.73 16.60
CA VAL A 340 3.00 38.77 17.07
C VAL A 340 2.35 39.48 18.26
N ALA A 341 3.15 39.79 19.29
CA ALA A 341 2.67 40.56 20.43
C ALA A 341 2.01 41.88 19.97
N ASP A 342 0.92 42.27 20.62
CA ASP A 342 0.17 43.52 20.39
C ASP A 342 -0.49 43.70 19.00
N HIS A 343 -0.41 42.72 18.10
CA HIS A 343 -1.09 42.74 16.80
C HIS A 343 -2.25 41.74 16.74
N THR A 344 -3.49 42.24 16.74
CA THR A 344 -4.67 41.47 16.34
C THR A 344 -5.06 41.87 14.92
N SER A 345 -4.47 41.26 13.91
CA SER A 345 -4.97 41.44 12.54
C SER A 345 -6.18 40.53 12.34
N LYS A 346 -7.39 41.09 12.44
CA LYS A 346 -8.55 40.57 11.69
C LYS A 346 -8.58 41.34 10.38
N SER A 347 -7.90 40.82 9.37
CA SER A 347 -8.11 41.25 7.98
C SER A 347 -9.20 40.36 7.36
N ASP A 348 -9.95 40.90 6.42
CA ASP A 348 -10.83 40.11 5.55
C ASP A 348 -10.03 39.29 4.52
N SER A 349 -8.70 39.50 4.48
CA SER A 349 -7.76 38.81 3.61
C SER A 349 -7.14 37.59 4.28
N GLU A 350 -6.87 36.54 3.50
CA GLU A 350 -6.31 35.28 3.99
C GLU A 350 -5.02 34.91 3.24
N ILE A 351 -4.07 34.28 3.95
CA ILE A 351 -2.85 33.70 3.34
C ILE A 351 -2.91 32.17 3.47
N LEU A 352 -3.33 31.50 2.42
CA LEU A 352 -3.60 30.08 2.42
C LEU A 352 -2.34 29.23 2.16
N VAL A 353 -2.00 28.39 3.14
CA VAL A 353 -1.02 27.30 3.04
C VAL A 353 -1.72 26.05 2.52
N THR A 354 -1.28 25.56 1.36
CA THR A 354 -1.81 24.34 0.76
C THR A 354 -0.98 23.11 1.09
N THR A 355 -1.64 21.98 1.38
CA THR A 355 -0.98 20.71 1.71
C THR A 355 -1.46 19.56 0.84
N VAL A 356 -0.74 18.44 0.89
CA VAL A 356 -1.17 17.17 0.30
C VAL A 356 -1.46 16.16 1.39
N LYS A 357 -2.50 15.36 1.20
CA LYS A 357 -2.84 14.24 2.07
C LYS A 357 -2.49 12.95 1.37
N ARG A 358 -1.62 12.15 1.99
CA ARG A 358 -1.36 10.76 1.60
C ARG A 358 -2.22 9.83 2.45
N GLU A 359 -2.93 8.93 1.81
CA GLU A 359 -3.73 7.91 2.49
C GLU A 359 -3.46 6.52 1.90
N GLN A 360 -3.48 5.50 2.75
CA GLN A 360 -3.36 4.12 2.28
C GLN A 360 -4.55 3.78 1.39
N GLY A 361 -4.23 3.21 0.23
CA GLY A 361 -5.17 2.71 -0.74
C GLY A 361 -5.93 1.52 -0.17
N THR A 362 -7.22 1.51 -0.45
CA THR A 362 -8.07 0.33 -0.32
C THR A 362 -8.75 0.13 -1.66
N VAL A 363 -9.24 -1.08 -1.96
CA VAL A 363 -9.88 -1.39 -3.25
C VAL A 363 -10.82 -0.26 -3.71
N PHE A 364 -11.70 0.19 -2.83
CA PHE A 364 -12.67 1.26 -3.12
C PHE A 364 -12.02 2.63 -3.34
N LYS A 365 -11.07 3.02 -2.49
CA LYS A 365 -10.37 4.30 -2.65
C LYS A 365 -9.51 4.32 -3.92
N LEU A 366 -8.94 3.19 -4.33
CA LEU A 366 -8.20 3.08 -5.59
C LEU A 366 -9.12 3.27 -6.78
N ILE A 367 -10.30 2.62 -6.78
CA ILE A 367 -11.32 2.84 -7.82
C ILE A 367 -11.74 4.31 -7.85
N ARG A 368 -11.98 4.93 -6.69
CA ARG A 368 -12.30 6.36 -6.60
C ARG A 368 -11.15 7.25 -7.10
N ALA A 369 -9.91 6.90 -6.80
CA ALA A 369 -8.73 7.63 -7.25
C ALA A 369 -8.57 7.56 -8.78
N LEU A 370 -8.94 6.44 -9.41
CA LEU A 370 -8.91 6.29 -10.87
C LEU A 370 -9.93 7.18 -11.61
N ILE A 371 -10.99 7.64 -10.93
CA ILE A 371 -12.06 8.46 -11.52
C ILE A 371 -12.01 9.93 -11.09
N HIS A 372 -11.25 10.26 -10.05
CA HIS A 372 -11.21 11.62 -9.51
C HIS A 372 -10.02 12.40 -10.11
N PRO A 373 -10.23 13.61 -10.66
CA PRO A 373 -9.14 14.43 -11.13
C PRO A 373 -8.19 14.76 -9.96
N TYR A 374 -6.88 14.72 -10.21
CA TYR A 374 -5.79 15.04 -9.26
C TYR A 374 -5.58 14.09 -8.07
N GLN A 375 -6.08 12.85 -8.13
CA GLN A 375 -5.64 11.78 -7.24
C GLN A 375 -4.59 10.91 -7.93
N ASN A 376 -3.39 10.80 -7.34
CA ASN A 376 -2.31 10.00 -7.90
C ASN A 376 -2.09 8.73 -7.07
N LEU A 377 -1.92 7.60 -7.76
CA LEU A 377 -1.51 6.34 -7.16
C LEU A 377 0.02 6.28 -7.11
N THR A 378 0.57 6.13 -5.92
CA THR A 378 2.01 5.96 -5.73
C THR A 378 2.26 4.64 -5.02
N LYS A 379 3.13 3.81 -5.60
CA LYS A 379 3.63 2.60 -4.95
C LYS A 379 4.82 2.99 -4.08
N GLU A 380 4.78 2.66 -2.79
CA GLU A 380 5.84 3.04 -1.86
C GLU A 380 6.94 1.97 -1.77
N SER A 381 8.17 2.40 -1.45
CA SER A 381 9.35 1.54 -1.30
C SER A 381 9.38 0.89 0.10
N GLN A 382 9.79 -0.37 0.19
CA GLN A 382 9.59 -1.26 1.35
C GLN A 382 10.28 -0.88 2.67
N ASN A 383 11.09 0.17 2.73
CA ASN A 383 11.80 0.56 3.97
C ASN A 383 10.99 1.52 4.87
N TYR A 384 9.65 1.42 4.82
CA TYR A 384 8.74 2.50 5.18
C TYR A 384 8.68 2.83 6.68
N GLU A 385 8.61 1.91 7.64
CA GLU A 385 8.41 2.30 9.06
C GLU A 385 9.62 3.00 9.68
N ALA A 386 10.84 2.51 9.39
CA ALA A 386 12.06 3.24 9.71
C ALA A 386 12.01 4.63 9.07
N VAL A 387 11.49 4.75 7.84
CA VAL A 387 11.27 6.03 7.16
C VAL A 387 10.02 6.77 7.68
N LYS A 388 9.06 6.19 8.39
CA LYS A 388 7.76 6.82 8.74
C LYS A 388 7.82 7.56 10.05
N GLN A 389 8.47 6.95 11.05
CA GLN A 389 8.79 7.64 12.28
C GLN A 389 9.87 8.70 12.02
N ASP A 390 10.93 8.31 11.30
CA ASP A 390 11.98 9.23 10.89
C ASP A 390 11.40 10.32 9.97
N SER A 391 10.46 10.04 9.05
CA SER A 391 9.84 11.09 8.21
C SER A 391 8.88 12.01 8.93
N ARG A 392 8.17 11.57 9.98
CA ARG A 392 7.33 12.49 10.77
C ARG A 392 8.20 13.43 11.58
N ASP A 393 9.24 12.92 12.22
CA ASP A 393 10.19 13.73 12.98
C ASP A 393 10.99 14.64 12.05
N VAL A 394 11.43 14.14 10.89
CA VAL A 394 12.05 14.91 9.81
C VAL A 394 11.10 15.97 9.25
N GLN A 395 9.82 15.66 9.01
CA GLN A 395 8.84 16.66 8.55
C GLN A 395 8.58 17.73 9.60
N ARG A 396 8.53 17.36 10.89
CA ARG A 396 8.40 18.30 12.00
C ARG A 396 9.63 19.19 12.13
N ALA A 397 10.82 18.61 11.95
CA ALA A 397 12.10 19.30 11.91
C ALA A 397 12.15 20.30 10.75
N PHE A 398 11.77 19.88 9.54
CA PHE A 398 11.70 20.75 8.38
C PHE A 398 10.68 21.88 8.54
N MET A 399 9.51 21.61 9.12
CA MET A 399 8.52 22.65 9.42
C MET A 399 9.04 23.64 10.45
N ALA A 400 9.70 23.17 11.51
CA ALA A 400 10.27 24.06 12.51
C ALA A 400 11.44 24.89 11.93
N ASN A 401 12.23 24.35 10.99
CA ASN A 401 13.22 25.12 10.24
C ASN A 401 12.54 26.21 9.40
N SER A 402 11.50 25.82 8.68
CA SER A 402 10.72 26.70 7.82
C SER A 402 10.16 27.90 8.60
N LYS A 403 9.63 27.67 9.81
CA LYS A 403 9.16 28.73 10.72
C LYS A 403 10.28 29.69 11.12
N GLN A 404 11.43 29.15 11.50
CA GLN A 404 12.55 29.97 11.95
C GLN A 404 13.11 30.84 10.82
N THR A 405 13.28 30.24 9.65
CA THR A 405 13.75 30.94 8.45
C THR A 405 12.75 31.99 8.00
N ALA A 406 11.45 31.71 8.09
CA ALA A 406 10.40 32.67 7.79
C ALA A 406 10.46 33.91 8.69
N VAL A 407 10.74 33.76 9.99
CA VAL A 407 10.94 34.90 10.89
C VAL A 407 12.15 35.71 10.46
N MET A 408 13.29 35.05 10.22
CA MET A 408 14.52 35.74 9.83
C MET A 408 14.35 36.52 8.53
N GLU A 409 13.78 35.88 7.52
CA GLU A 409 13.59 36.48 6.20
C GLU A 409 12.58 37.61 6.21
N ALA A 410 11.49 37.48 6.98
CA ALA A 410 10.54 38.57 7.15
C ALA A 410 11.19 39.83 7.76
N HIS A 411 12.03 39.69 8.79
CA HIS A 411 12.74 40.84 9.37
C HIS A 411 13.77 41.43 8.39
N ARG A 412 14.40 40.59 7.57
CA ARG A 412 15.30 41.06 6.51
C ARG A 412 14.57 41.93 5.50
N LEU A 413 13.44 41.43 4.97
CA LEU A 413 12.61 42.16 4.02
C LEU A 413 12.05 43.45 4.63
N ALA A 414 11.73 43.43 5.93
CA ALA A 414 11.24 44.60 6.67
C ALA A 414 12.35 45.59 7.10
N GLU A 415 13.61 45.34 6.75
CA GLU A 415 14.78 46.11 7.21
C GLU A 415 14.94 46.19 8.75
N LYS A 416 14.38 45.21 9.46
CA LYS A 416 14.33 45.08 10.93
C LYS A 416 15.29 44.02 11.47
N GLU A 417 16.32 43.62 10.72
CA GLU A 417 17.27 42.56 11.11
C GLU A 417 17.98 42.82 12.45
N LYS A 418 18.18 44.09 12.80
CA LYS A 418 18.81 44.52 14.07
C LYS A 418 17.98 44.18 15.30
N GLU A 419 16.71 43.82 15.11
CA GLU A 419 15.80 43.38 16.18
C GLU A 419 15.94 41.88 16.46
N LEU A 420 16.77 41.16 15.68
CA LEU A 420 17.06 39.74 15.86
C LEU A 420 18.39 39.54 16.61
N ASP A 421 18.30 38.89 17.77
CA ASP A 421 19.45 38.42 18.52
C ASP A 421 19.75 36.96 18.17
N PHE A 422 20.99 36.67 17.78
CA PHE A 422 21.45 35.31 17.58
C PHE A 422 21.70 34.61 18.92
N VAL A 423 20.98 33.50 19.15
CA VAL A 423 21.02 32.76 20.42
C VAL A 423 21.86 31.47 20.32
N GLY A 424 21.90 30.84 19.15
CA GLY A 424 22.65 29.60 18.96
C GLY A 424 22.16 28.78 17.77
N VAL A 425 22.39 27.46 17.80
CA VAL A 425 21.94 26.54 16.75
C VAL A 425 20.87 25.59 17.30
N ARG A 426 19.64 25.69 16.82
CA ARG A 426 18.55 24.77 17.18
C ARG A 426 18.73 23.44 16.44
N VAL A 427 18.74 22.35 17.20
CA VAL A 427 18.82 20.98 16.69
C VAL A 427 17.48 20.59 16.12
N MET A 428 17.45 20.28 14.83
CA MET A 428 16.21 19.96 14.11
C MET A 428 16.08 18.46 13.90
N ASN A 429 17.16 17.80 13.49
CA ASN A 429 17.19 16.36 13.31
C ASN A 429 18.50 15.78 13.84
N ILE A 430 18.45 14.52 14.30
CA ILE A 430 19.57 13.74 14.76
C ILE A 430 19.49 12.38 14.08
N ASN A 431 20.47 12.07 13.25
CA ASN A 431 20.62 10.76 12.65
C ASN A 431 21.07 9.75 13.71
N ARG A 432 20.11 9.00 14.25
CA ARG A 432 20.35 8.02 15.31
C ARG A 432 21.08 6.77 14.82
N ASP A 433 21.07 6.50 13.52
CA ASP A 433 21.78 5.36 12.91
C ASP A 433 23.30 5.60 12.83
N VAL A 434 23.70 6.87 12.70
CA VAL A 434 25.11 7.29 12.75
C VAL A 434 25.63 7.21 14.18
N GLN A 435 24.86 7.70 15.17
CA GLN A 435 25.20 7.57 16.58
C GLN A 435 23.97 7.72 17.47
N ASN A 436 23.89 6.87 18.51
CA ASN A 436 22.84 6.96 19.50
C ASN A 436 23.07 8.15 20.46
N LEU A 437 22.72 9.35 20.01
CA LEU A 437 22.86 10.61 20.74
C LEU A 437 21.67 10.85 21.70
N ASN A 438 21.37 9.89 22.58
CA ASN A 438 20.24 10.00 23.52
C ASN A 438 20.30 11.22 24.46
N SER A 439 21.49 11.79 24.66
CA SER A 439 21.69 13.01 25.45
C SER A 439 21.18 14.26 24.76
N LEU A 440 21.28 14.33 23.42
CA LEU A 440 20.82 15.45 22.60
C LEU A 440 19.40 15.17 22.10
N ARG A 441 18.52 16.17 22.17
CA ARG A 441 17.13 16.04 21.74
C ARG A 441 16.81 17.02 20.62
N ILE A 442 15.85 16.65 19.79
CA ILE A 442 15.25 17.58 18.83
C ILE A 442 14.68 18.77 19.61
N ASN A 443 14.86 19.97 19.06
CA ASN A 443 14.54 21.29 19.63
C ASN A 443 15.49 21.85 20.70
N ASP A 444 16.54 21.13 21.08
CA ASP A 444 17.62 21.74 21.89
C ASP A 444 18.26 22.91 21.11
N VAL A 445 18.61 24.00 21.80
CA VAL A 445 19.39 25.09 21.20
C VAL A 445 20.82 25.02 21.71
N ILE A 446 21.76 24.68 20.84
CA ILE A 446 23.19 24.66 21.16
C ILE A 446 23.68 26.10 21.30
N LEU A 447 24.04 26.48 22.52
CA LEU A 447 24.52 27.80 22.89
C LEU A 447 26.03 27.91 22.77
N SER A 448 26.76 26.85 23.17
CA SER A 448 28.22 26.80 23.07
C SER A 448 28.72 25.38 22.78
N ILE A 449 29.88 25.31 22.14
CA ILE A 449 30.60 24.08 21.80
C ILE A 449 32.00 24.18 22.40
N ASN A 450 32.36 23.28 23.29
CA ASN A 450 33.63 23.28 24.04
C ASN A 450 33.91 24.61 24.75
N GLY A 451 32.87 25.23 25.31
CA GLY A 451 32.96 26.52 26.00
C GLY A 451 32.99 27.75 25.08
N GLU A 452 33.13 27.57 23.76
CA GLU A 452 33.07 28.65 22.77
C GLU A 452 31.61 28.88 22.35
N ALA A 453 31.12 30.12 22.46
CA ALA A 453 29.77 30.46 22.00
C ALA A 453 29.60 30.06 20.53
N VAL A 454 28.45 29.45 20.21
CA VAL A 454 28.11 29.13 18.83
C VAL A 454 28.03 30.44 18.06
N THR A 455 28.54 30.44 16.83
CA THR A 455 28.39 31.53 15.86
C THR A 455 27.55 31.04 14.67
N PRO A 456 27.05 31.92 13.80
CA PRO A 456 26.30 31.47 12.63
C PRO A 456 27.07 30.49 11.73
N SER A 457 28.40 30.66 11.62
CA SER A 457 29.28 29.75 10.89
C SER A 457 29.54 28.42 11.60
N ALA A 458 29.25 28.31 12.90
CA ALA A 458 29.49 27.09 13.67
C ALA A 458 28.59 25.93 13.24
N LEU A 459 27.42 26.19 12.64
CA LEU A 459 26.56 25.12 12.10
C LEU A 459 27.30 24.27 11.06
N ALA A 460 28.06 24.92 10.16
CA ALA A 460 28.85 24.23 9.13
C ALA A 460 30.03 23.43 9.74
N LEU A 461 30.56 23.90 10.87
CA LEU A 461 31.73 23.29 11.54
C LEU A 461 31.35 22.23 12.58
N LEU A 462 30.11 22.24 13.07
CA LEU A 462 29.64 21.35 14.14
C LEU A 462 29.82 19.85 13.79
N PRO A 463 29.49 19.36 12.58
CA PRO A 463 29.77 17.97 12.20
C PRO A 463 31.27 17.63 12.16
N GLN A 464 32.14 18.60 11.88
CA GLN A 464 33.59 18.41 11.91
C GLN A 464 34.09 18.32 13.36
N LYS A 465 33.66 19.25 14.22
CA LYS A 465 34.03 19.28 15.66
C LYS A 465 33.64 17.97 16.36
N LEU A 466 32.41 17.47 16.13
CA LEU A 466 31.90 16.23 16.72
C LEU A 466 32.64 14.96 16.26
N ARG A 467 33.21 14.96 15.05
CA ARG A 467 34.00 13.82 14.53
C ARG A 467 35.46 13.84 14.99
N ALA A 468 35.99 15.01 15.35
CA ALA A 468 37.38 15.15 15.76
C ALA A 468 37.65 14.56 17.15
N ALA A 469 36.81 14.89 18.13
CA ALA A 469 37.00 14.49 19.53
C ALA A 469 35.67 14.43 20.28
N ARG A 470 35.72 14.01 21.55
CA ARG A 470 34.63 14.21 22.50
C ARG A 470 34.34 15.72 22.58
N THR A 471 33.06 16.09 22.52
CA THR A 471 32.65 17.49 22.46
C THR A 471 31.66 17.78 23.58
N GLU A 472 31.93 18.83 24.35
CA GLU A 472 31.01 19.34 25.36
C GLU A 472 30.10 20.38 24.71
N LEU A 473 28.79 20.21 24.85
CA LEU A 473 27.77 21.12 24.35
C LEU A 473 27.03 21.74 25.52
N VAL A 474 26.84 23.04 25.53
CA VAL A 474 25.85 23.67 26.40
C VAL A 474 24.61 23.92 25.55
N VAL A 475 23.49 23.31 25.93
CA VAL A 475 22.21 23.46 25.23
C VAL A 475 21.16 24.12 26.11
N ALA A 476 20.27 24.92 25.52
CA ALA A 476 19.02 25.29 26.15
C ALA A 476 17.93 24.29 25.75
N ARG A 477 17.37 23.59 26.73
CA ARG A 477 16.24 22.66 26.59
C ARG A 477 15.08 23.18 27.42
N GLU A 478 13.97 23.52 26.76
CA GLU A 478 12.77 24.07 27.43
C GLU A 478 13.12 25.27 28.33
N GLY A 479 14.02 26.14 27.85
CA GLY A 479 14.50 27.33 28.58
C GLY A 479 15.62 27.06 29.59
N ASN A 480 15.89 25.81 29.97
CA ASN A 480 16.91 25.46 30.95
C ASN A 480 18.24 25.11 30.27
N LYS A 481 19.36 25.66 30.78
CA LYS A 481 20.70 25.28 30.32
C LYS A 481 21.07 23.88 30.82
N GLN A 482 21.59 23.05 29.92
CA GLN A 482 22.09 21.71 30.20
C GLN A 482 23.46 21.54 29.57
N GLU A 483 24.40 20.96 30.32
CA GLU A 483 25.71 20.55 29.82
C GLU A 483 25.63 19.10 29.34
N LEU A 484 25.95 18.87 28.07
CA LEU A 484 25.89 17.58 27.42
C LEU A 484 27.26 17.20 26.90
N SER A 485 27.72 16.02 27.29
CA SER A 485 28.98 15.47 26.81
C SER A 485 28.73 14.47 25.68
N ILE A 486 29.10 14.82 24.45
CA ILE A 486 28.90 14.00 23.26
C ILE A 486 30.18 13.22 22.94
N PRO A 487 30.15 11.87 22.95
CA PRO A 487 31.33 11.08 22.59
C PRO A 487 31.67 11.22 21.10
N ARG A 488 32.95 11.06 20.78
CA ARG A 488 33.47 11.18 19.40
C ARG A 488 32.73 10.26 18.44
N ILE A 489 32.43 10.79 17.25
CA ILE A 489 31.67 10.09 16.22
C ILE A 489 32.59 9.43 15.21
N THR A 490 32.34 8.15 14.91
CA THR A 490 33.17 7.34 14.00
C THR A 490 32.46 6.93 12.71
N ARG A 491 31.12 6.91 12.67
CA ARG A 491 30.37 6.55 11.46
C ARG A 491 30.27 7.71 10.46
N SER A 492 30.39 7.36 9.18
CA SER A 492 30.13 8.26 8.05
C SER A 492 28.63 8.49 7.86
N GLY A 493 28.25 9.66 7.34
CA GLY A 493 26.85 10.08 7.15
C GLY A 493 26.53 11.42 7.79
N TYR A 494 25.38 12.02 7.46
CA TYR A 494 24.92 13.24 8.13
C TYR A 494 24.60 12.93 9.59
N LEU A 495 25.09 13.73 10.53
CA LEU A 495 24.91 13.47 11.95
C LEU A 495 23.67 14.14 12.51
N LEU A 496 23.59 15.44 12.31
CA LEU A 496 22.50 16.28 12.77
C LEU A 496 22.24 17.33 11.70
N ASN A 497 21.01 17.81 11.68
CA ASN A 497 20.65 19.01 10.95
C ASN A 497 20.20 20.06 11.96
N GLY A 498 20.67 21.28 11.81
CA GLY A 498 20.42 22.38 12.74
C GLY A 498 20.17 23.67 11.99
N VAL A 499 19.57 24.64 12.66
CA VAL A 499 19.21 25.95 12.08
C VAL A 499 19.61 27.04 13.05
N LEU A 500 19.81 28.26 12.54
CA LEU A 500 20.13 29.39 13.40
C LEU A 500 18.92 29.71 14.29
N ALA A 501 19.13 29.66 15.60
CA ALA A 501 18.15 30.10 16.58
C ALA A 501 18.36 31.59 16.82
N VAL A 502 17.34 32.37 16.48
CA VAL A 502 17.25 33.80 16.77
C VAL A 502 16.07 34.08 17.68
N THR A 503 16.19 35.10 18.52
CA THR A 503 15.09 35.70 19.27
C THR A 503 14.85 37.10 18.75
N ALA A 504 13.59 37.45 18.52
CA ALA A 504 13.21 38.82 18.20
C ALA A 504 12.87 39.58 19.49
N ASN A 505 13.02 40.90 19.48
CA ASN A 505 12.59 41.78 20.57
C ASN A 505 11.09 41.60 20.88
N GLU A 506 10.29 41.47 19.83
CA GLU A 506 8.88 41.11 19.91
C GLU A 506 8.73 39.58 19.98
N SER A 507 7.86 39.09 20.86
CA SER A 507 7.62 37.65 20.94
C SER A 507 6.76 37.19 19.77
N ILE A 508 7.39 36.63 18.73
CA ILE A 508 6.72 36.02 17.59
C ILE A 508 6.58 34.51 17.83
N SER A 509 5.35 34.02 17.76
CA SER A 509 5.04 32.60 17.90
C SER A 509 4.31 32.08 16.67
N ILE A 510 4.82 31.00 16.07
CA ILE A 510 4.18 30.34 14.93
C ILE A 510 3.65 28.96 15.33
N ASN A 511 2.33 28.86 15.51
CA ASN A 511 1.64 27.60 15.75
C ASN A 511 1.02 27.08 14.46
N SER A 512 1.54 25.96 13.95
CA SER A 512 1.07 25.39 12.68
C SER A 512 -0.20 24.55 12.82
N LYS A 513 -0.84 24.47 14.00
CA LYS A 513 -2.12 23.77 14.24
C LYS A 513 -2.21 22.34 13.63
N GLY A 514 -1.09 21.61 13.59
CA GLY A 514 -1.01 20.25 13.02
C GLY A 514 -0.65 20.18 11.52
N PHE A 515 -0.58 21.31 10.82
CA PHE A 515 -0.02 21.40 9.47
C PHE A 515 1.51 21.24 9.52
N GLY A 516 2.04 20.43 8.60
CA GLY A 516 3.46 20.05 8.55
C GLY A 516 4.01 20.09 7.14
N GLY A 517 5.35 20.11 7.06
CA GLY A 517 6.11 20.16 5.81
C GLY A 517 6.72 21.55 5.53
N PRO A 518 7.94 21.60 4.94
CA PRO A 518 8.64 22.86 4.70
C PRO A 518 7.98 23.73 3.62
N SER A 519 6.99 23.20 2.90
CA SER A 519 6.33 23.88 1.80
C SER A 519 5.48 25.10 2.20
N ALA A 520 5.27 25.30 3.51
CA ALA A 520 4.59 26.47 4.05
C ALA A 520 5.51 27.71 4.14
N GLY A 521 6.82 27.57 3.94
CA GLY A 521 7.82 28.59 4.22
C GLY A 521 7.53 29.95 3.62
N ALA A 522 7.27 30.01 2.31
CA ALA A 522 7.00 31.29 1.64
C ALA A 522 5.76 32.00 2.22
N MET A 523 4.66 31.27 2.41
CA MET A 523 3.40 31.82 2.93
C MET A 523 3.51 32.21 4.42
N LEU A 524 4.25 31.45 5.22
CA LEU A 524 4.57 31.84 6.60
C LEU A 524 5.43 33.11 6.64
N THR A 525 6.40 33.25 5.73
CA THR A 525 7.25 34.44 5.63
C THR A 525 6.43 35.68 5.30
N LEU A 526 5.54 35.59 4.30
CA LEU A 526 4.61 36.66 3.95
C LEU A 526 3.72 37.05 5.14
N SER A 527 3.21 36.07 5.87
CA SER A 527 2.37 36.31 7.04
C SER A 527 3.12 37.04 8.16
N VAL A 528 4.34 36.60 8.49
CA VAL A 528 5.18 37.28 9.49
C VAL A 528 5.50 38.70 9.00
N TYR A 529 5.87 38.88 7.74
CA TYR A 529 6.18 40.19 7.16
C TYR A 529 5.03 41.18 7.33
N GLN A 530 3.80 40.81 6.94
CA GLN A 530 2.63 41.69 7.11
C GLN A 530 2.36 42.02 8.59
N GLN A 531 2.54 41.06 9.51
CA GLN A 531 2.33 41.32 10.93
C GLN A 531 3.38 42.26 11.53
N ILE A 532 4.66 42.09 11.23
CA ILE A 532 5.73 42.93 11.82
C ILE A 532 5.84 44.33 11.17
N THR A 533 5.38 44.48 9.93
CA THR A 533 5.34 45.76 9.22
C THR A 533 4.03 46.51 9.45
N GLY A 534 2.96 45.79 9.80
CA GLY A 534 1.60 46.33 9.89
C GLY A 534 0.99 46.68 8.53
N GLN A 535 1.59 46.24 7.42
CA GLN A 535 1.10 46.50 6.07
C GLN A 535 0.11 45.40 5.66
N ASP A 536 -1.08 45.79 5.18
CA ASP A 536 -1.99 44.89 4.46
C ASP A 536 -1.65 44.96 2.97
N LEU A 537 -0.99 43.92 2.47
CA LEU A 537 -0.61 43.79 1.05
C LEU A 537 -1.70 43.07 0.22
N LEU A 538 -2.70 42.49 0.89
CA LEU A 538 -3.66 41.60 0.26
C LEU A 538 -4.87 42.36 -0.26
N ASN A 539 -5.23 43.49 0.34
CA ASN A 539 -6.33 44.37 -0.10
C ASN A 539 -7.67 43.61 -0.29
N GLY A 540 -8.00 42.74 0.66
CA GLY A 540 -9.22 41.92 0.65
C GLY A 540 -9.14 40.65 -0.19
N ARG A 541 -7.98 40.33 -0.77
CA ARG A 541 -7.77 39.12 -1.58
C ARG A 541 -7.41 37.92 -0.74
N THR A 542 -7.82 36.75 -1.20
CA THR A 542 -7.38 35.46 -0.69
C THR A 542 -6.18 34.99 -1.50
N VAL A 543 -5.01 34.94 -0.88
CA VAL A 543 -3.77 34.53 -1.53
C VAL A 543 -3.40 33.14 -1.06
N ALA A 544 -3.23 32.21 -1.99
CA ALA A 544 -2.67 30.89 -1.72
C ALA A 544 -1.24 30.78 -2.25
N GLY A 545 -0.51 29.80 -1.76
CA GLY A 545 0.78 29.47 -2.35
C GLY A 545 1.45 28.28 -1.72
N THR A 546 2.64 28.00 -2.25
CA THR A 546 3.53 26.98 -1.71
C THR A 546 4.98 27.33 -2.02
N GLY A 547 5.91 26.79 -1.24
CA GLY A 547 7.34 26.92 -1.48
C GLY A 547 8.12 26.80 -0.19
N THR A 548 9.29 26.18 -0.24
CA THR A 548 10.23 26.28 0.89
C THR A 548 10.84 27.67 0.93
N ILE A 549 11.36 28.07 2.07
CA ILE A 549 12.09 29.35 2.19
C ILE A 549 13.52 29.06 2.63
N GLU A 550 14.46 29.65 1.91
CA GLU A 550 15.89 29.61 2.22
C GLU A 550 16.32 30.90 2.94
N THR A 551 17.46 30.86 3.63
CA THR A 551 17.95 32.00 4.45
C THR A 551 18.39 33.21 3.63
N ASN A 552 18.41 33.10 2.31
CA ASN A 552 18.71 34.19 1.38
C ASN A 552 17.46 34.78 0.71
N GLY A 553 16.25 34.33 1.08
CA GLY A 553 14.98 34.76 0.50
C GLY A 553 14.45 33.87 -0.62
N SER A 554 15.28 32.97 -1.16
CA SER A 554 14.89 32.17 -2.32
C SER A 554 13.79 31.15 -1.98
N VAL A 555 12.84 31.00 -2.89
CA VAL A 555 11.68 30.12 -2.74
C VAL A 555 11.93 28.79 -3.46
N GLY A 556 11.97 27.70 -2.70
CA GLY A 556 12.34 26.38 -3.21
C GLY A 556 11.15 25.53 -3.69
N LEU A 557 11.47 24.57 -4.57
CA LEU A 557 10.51 23.63 -5.15
C LEU A 557 9.90 22.69 -4.11
N VAL A 558 8.68 22.24 -4.39
CA VAL A 558 7.90 21.33 -3.56
C VAL A 558 7.19 20.28 -4.42
N GLY A 559 6.77 19.18 -3.79
CA GLY A 559 5.92 18.18 -4.43
C GLY A 559 4.42 18.47 -4.32
N GLY A 560 3.64 17.80 -5.18
CA GLY A 560 2.18 17.75 -5.09
C GLY A 560 1.47 19.01 -5.57
N ILE A 561 2.02 19.68 -6.59
CA ILE A 561 1.45 20.93 -7.14
C ILE A 561 0.01 20.77 -7.65
N PRO A 562 -0.37 19.71 -8.39
CA PRO A 562 -1.73 19.59 -8.88
C PRO A 562 -2.75 19.52 -7.75
N GLN A 563 -2.43 18.80 -6.68
CA GLN A 563 -3.27 18.71 -5.49
C GLN A 563 -3.40 20.05 -4.76
N LYS A 564 -2.31 20.83 -4.72
CA LYS A 564 -2.25 22.13 -4.04
C LYS A 564 -3.00 23.21 -4.79
N VAL A 565 -2.85 23.29 -6.11
CA VAL A 565 -3.61 24.22 -6.96
C VAL A 565 -5.10 23.90 -6.89
N TYR A 566 -5.47 22.62 -6.96
CA TYR A 566 -6.87 22.21 -6.81
C TYR A 566 -7.43 22.55 -5.42
N ALA A 567 -6.63 22.42 -4.35
CA ALA A 567 -7.02 22.81 -3.01
C ALA A 567 -7.23 24.33 -2.89
N ALA A 568 -6.32 25.14 -3.44
CA ALA A 568 -6.44 26.60 -3.45
C ALA A 568 -7.68 27.06 -4.24
N HIS A 569 -7.93 26.46 -5.39
CA HIS A 569 -9.13 26.71 -6.20
C HIS A 569 -10.42 26.45 -5.40
N ASN A 570 -10.51 25.31 -4.73
CA ASN A 570 -11.69 24.98 -3.90
C ASN A 570 -11.85 25.90 -2.68
N SER A 571 -10.76 26.53 -2.24
CA SER A 571 -10.76 27.57 -1.20
C SER A 571 -10.96 28.98 -1.78
N GLN A 572 -11.31 29.11 -3.06
CA GLN A 572 -11.62 30.38 -3.72
C GLN A 572 -10.47 31.41 -3.65
N ALA A 573 -9.22 30.94 -3.71
CA ALA A 573 -8.08 31.85 -3.76
C ALA A 573 -8.07 32.65 -5.07
N ASP A 574 -7.75 33.93 -4.97
CA ASP A 574 -7.60 34.85 -6.11
C ASP A 574 -6.25 34.67 -6.81
N ILE A 575 -5.21 34.35 -6.03
CA ILE A 575 -3.82 34.23 -6.48
C ILE A 575 -3.22 32.94 -5.92
N PHE A 576 -2.42 32.26 -6.72
CA PHE A 576 -1.57 31.14 -6.28
C PHE A 576 -0.11 31.39 -6.64
N PHE A 577 0.72 31.59 -5.62
CA PHE A 577 2.17 31.71 -5.77
C PHE A 577 2.84 30.34 -5.88
N ALA A 578 3.60 30.14 -6.96
CA ALA A 578 4.24 28.87 -7.28
C ALA A 578 5.75 29.03 -7.55
N PRO A 579 6.63 28.17 -6.97
CA PRO A 579 8.07 28.30 -7.15
C PRO A 579 8.53 28.19 -8.61
N TYR A 580 9.45 29.07 -9.00
CA TYR A 580 10.01 29.19 -10.34
C TYR A 580 11.51 29.49 -10.29
N LEU A 581 12.32 28.58 -10.86
CA LEU A 581 13.80 28.69 -10.82
C LEU A 581 14.39 29.31 -12.10
N GLY A 582 13.63 30.07 -12.89
CA GLY A 582 14.15 30.74 -14.09
C GLY A 582 14.31 29.87 -15.33
N ASN A 583 13.91 28.61 -15.28
CA ASN A 583 14.10 27.65 -16.37
C ASN A 583 13.05 27.81 -17.49
N GLU A 584 13.46 27.63 -18.76
CA GLU A 584 12.55 27.63 -19.91
C GLU A 584 11.49 26.53 -19.84
N GLU A 585 10.31 26.82 -20.38
CA GLU A 585 9.19 25.89 -20.47
C GLU A 585 9.59 24.61 -21.25
N GLY A 586 9.45 23.44 -20.61
CA GLY A 586 9.83 22.14 -21.19
C GLY A 586 11.17 21.56 -20.69
N THR A 587 11.97 22.34 -19.96
CA THR A 587 13.04 21.80 -19.10
C THR A 587 12.44 21.38 -17.75
N PHE A 588 13.18 20.57 -16.94
CA PHE A 588 12.75 20.00 -15.65
C PHE A 588 11.60 20.80 -15.01
N SER A 589 10.38 20.27 -15.09
CA SER A 589 9.15 21.01 -14.81
C SER A 589 9.24 21.73 -13.47
N THR A 590 9.30 23.06 -13.52
CA THR A 590 9.20 23.89 -12.31
C THR A 590 7.76 23.82 -11.79
N ASN A 591 7.58 24.16 -10.51
CA ASN A 591 6.26 24.11 -9.90
C ASN A 591 5.28 25.10 -10.55
N TYR A 592 5.76 26.24 -11.03
CA TYR A 592 4.95 27.21 -11.76
C TYR A 592 4.28 26.63 -13.01
N PHE A 593 5.02 25.95 -13.89
CA PHE A 593 4.44 25.40 -15.12
C PHE A 593 3.44 24.28 -14.82
N GLU A 594 3.74 23.43 -13.84
CA GLU A 594 2.80 22.41 -13.38
C GLU A 594 1.52 23.05 -12.80
N ALA A 595 1.65 24.13 -12.04
CA ALA A 595 0.53 24.86 -11.49
C ALA A 595 -0.33 25.51 -12.56
N ARG A 596 0.29 26.15 -13.56
CA ARG A 596 -0.40 26.82 -14.68
C ARG A 596 -1.19 25.82 -15.50
N LYS A 597 -0.60 24.68 -15.83
CA LYS A 597 -1.30 23.59 -16.54
C LYS A 597 -2.54 23.11 -15.78
N VAL A 598 -2.43 22.94 -14.47
CA VAL A 598 -3.56 22.50 -13.63
C VAL A 598 -4.65 23.58 -13.58
N ALA A 599 -4.27 24.85 -13.50
CA ALA A 599 -5.21 25.97 -13.52
C ALA A 599 -5.99 26.06 -14.84
N GLU A 600 -5.31 25.82 -15.97
CA GLU A 600 -5.93 25.72 -17.30
C GLU A 600 -6.89 24.52 -17.37
N ASP A 601 -6.46 23.34 -16.89
CA ASP A 601 -7.26 22.11 -16.91
C ASP A 601 -8.57 22.25 -16.10
N ILE A 602 -8.54 22.96 -14.97
CA ILE A 602 -9.73 23.21 -14.13
C ILE A 602 -10.47 24.50 -14.48
N GLN A 603 -9.98 25.26 -15.45
CA GLN A 603 -10.56 26.54 -15.91
C GLN A 603 -10.80 27.54 -14.75
N THR A 604 -9.86 27.65 -13.82
CA THR A 604 -9.98 28.58 -12.69
C THR A 604 -9.63 30.01 -13.09
N GLU A 605 -10.31 30.99 -12.47
CA GLU A 605 -9.95 32.41 -12.58
C GLU A 605 -8.74 32.80 -11.70
N MET A 606 -8.29 31.89 -10.82
CA MET A 606 -7.15 32.09 -9.91
C MET A 606 -5.87 32.35 -10.70
N LYS A 607 -5.20 33.46 -10.40
CA LYS A 607 -3.96 33.86 -11.07
C LYS A 607 -2.79 33.04 -10.56
N ILE A 608 -2.11 32.31 -11.45
CA ILE A 608 -0.88 31.59 -11.10
C ILE A 608 0.32 32.52 -11.31
N VAL A 609 1.09 32.76 -10.25
CA VAL A 609 2.22 33.71 -10.27
C VAL A 609 3.53 32.97 -10.00
N PRO A 610 4.55 33.12 -10.87
CA PRO A 610 5.86 32.52 -10.66
C PRO A 610 6.63 33.28 -9.57
N VAL A 611 7.34 32.54 -8.71
CA VAL A 611 8.13 33.11 -7.61
C VAL A 611 9.50 32.45 -7.53
N GLY A 612 10.58 33.21 -7.68
CA GLY A 612 11.94 32.75 -7.40
C GLY A 612 12.42 33.13 -6.00
N ASP A 613 11.95 34.28 -5.50
CA ASP A 613 12.35 34.87 -4.22
C ASP A 613 11.15 35.49 -3.49
N MET A 614 11.24 35.63 -2.17
CA MET A 614 10.20 36.29 -1.39
C MET A 614 9.99 37.75 -1.80
N ALA A 615 11.05 38.43 -2.27
CA ALA A 615 10.93 39.79 -2.81
C ALA A 615 9.92 39.85 -3.99
N ASP A 616 9.87 38.82 -4.84
CA ASP A 616 8.94 38.76 -5.98
C ASP A 616 7.47 38.75 -5.52
N ILE A 617 7.17 38.09 -4.39
CA ILE A 617 5.81 38.05 -3.82
C ILE A 617 5.42 39.44 -3.33
N ILE A 618 6.30 40.10 -2.58
CA ILE A 618 6.03 41.43 -2.01
C ILE A 618 5.83 42.44 -3.14
N GLU A 619 6.77 42.50 -4.09
CA GLU A 619 6.68 43.41 -5.25
C GLU A 619 5.40 43.17 -6.06
N TYR A 620 5.05 41.91 -6.32
CA TYR A 620 3.83 41.59 -7.06
C TYR A 620 2.57 42.08 -6.32
N LEU A 621 2.49 41.89 -5.00
CA LEU A 621 1.34 42.32 -4.21
C LEU A 621 1.25 43.84 -4.11
N GLU A 622 2.37 44.55 -4.00
CA GLU A 622 2.44 46.02 -4.00
C GLU A 622 2.01 46.62 -5.35
N LEU A 623 2.50 46.06 -6.47
CA LEU A 623 2.20 46.57 -7.81
C LEU A 623 0.78 46.25 -8.29
N ASN A 624 0.20 45.17 -7.80
CA ASN A 624 -1.14 44.71 -8.18
C ASN A 624 -2.16 44.89 -7.05
N GLY A 625 -1.83 45.69 -6.04
CA GLY A 625 -2.65 45.99 -4.87
C GLY A 625 -4.00 46.59 -5.20
#